data_AF-A0A2M6WVL5-F1
#
_entry.id   AF-A0A2M6WVL5-F1
#
_cell.length_a   1.000
_cell.length_b   1.000
_cell.length_c   1.000
_cell.angle_alpha   90.00
_cell.angle_beta   90.00
_cell.angle_gamma   90.00
#
_symmetry.space_group_name_H-M   'P 1'
#
loop_
_entity.id
_entity.type
_entity.pdbx_description
1 polymer ?
#
loop_
_entity_poly.entity_id
_entity_poly.type
_entity_poly.pdbx_seq_one_letter_code
_entity_poly.pdbx_strand_id
1 'polypeptide(L)'
;MQTILNIKTDKKLKENAKKIAKNIGVPLSTVINSFLKQFVRDEEVTFSAKDYKITPYLEELVEEARKERTNKKKSDYFSAAKSFISDIKRGKCENEAK
;
A
#
# COMPACT_ATOMS: atom_id res chain seq x y z
N MET A 1 -26.93 -12.45 -9.05
CA MET A 1 -26.72 -13.83 -9.55
C MET A 1 -25.31 -14.25 -9.18
N GLN A 2 -25.11 -15.47 -8.66
CA GLN A 2 -23.77 -16.03 -8.42
C GLN A 2 -23.42 -16.98 -9.56
N THR A 3 -22.15 -16.98 -9.98
CA THR A 3 -21.66 -17.82 -11.08
C THR A 3 -20.46 -18.64 -10.60
N ILE A 4 -20.21 -19.77 -11.28
CA ILE A 4 -19.09 -20.67 -10.97
C ILE A 4 -17.92 -20.32 -11.87
N LEU A 5 -16.74 -20.13 -11.28
CA LEU A 5 -15.48 -19.91 -11.99
C LEU A 5 -14.60 -21.15 -11.85
N ASN A 6 -14.38 -21.87 -12.96
CA ASN A 6 -13.50 -23.02 -13.02
C ASN A 6 -12.11 -22.62 -13.53
N ILE A 7 -11.08 -22.84 -12.71
CA ILE A 7 -9.69 -22.48 -13.02
C ILE A 7 -8.81 -23.73 -12.91
N LYS A 8 -8.03 -24.00 -13.96
CA LYS A 8 -6.99 -25.05 -13.93
C LYS A 8 -5.76 -24.51 -13.21
N THR A 9 -5.29 -25.23 -12.19
CA THR A 9 -4.11 -24.87 -11.39
C THR A 9 -3.45 -26.12 -10.82
N ASP A 10 -2.23 -25.99 -10.34
CA ASP A 10 -1.52 -27.07 -9.67
C ASP A 10 -2.13 -27.39 -8.29
N LYS A 11 -2.15 -28.68 -7.93
CA LYS A 11 -2.73 -29.15 -6.65
C LYS A 11 -1.96 -28.59 -5.45
N LYS A 12 -0.63 -28.57 -5.49
CA LYS A 12 0.18 -28.05 -4.37
C LYS A 12 -0.04 -26.55 -4.21
N LEU A 13 -0.09 -25.81 -5.30
CA LEU A 13 -0.38 -24.37 -5.28
C LEU A 13 -1.74 -24.08 -4.63
N LYS A 14 -2.79 -24.82 -4.99
CA LYS A 14 -4.13 -24.68 -4.41
C LYS A 14 -4.14 -24.94 -2.91
N GLU A 15 -3.51 -26.02 -2.45
CA GLU A 15 -3.47 -26.36 -1.02
C GLU A 15 -2.68 -25.32 -0.21
N ASN A 16 -1.57 -24.81 -0.75
CA ASN A 16 -0.78 -23.77 -0.11
C ASN A 16 -1.57 -22.45 0.01
N ALA A 17 -2.23 -22.02 -1.07
CA ALA A 17 -3.07 -20.82 -1.05
C ALA A 17 -4.21 -20.95 -0.03
N LYS A 18 -4.84 -22.14 0.07
CA LYS A 18 -5.89 -22.42 1.05
C LYS A 18 -5.38 -22.35 2.50
N LYS A 19 -4.19 -22.87 2.77
CA LYS A 19 -3.55 -22.76 4.10
C LYS A 19 -3.28 -21.32 4.48
N ILE A 20 -2.69 -20.53 3.58
CA ILE A 20 -2.39 -19.11 3.82
C ILE A 20 -3.68 -18.32 4.08
N ALA A 21 -4.71 -18.50 3.25
CA ALA A 21 -6.01 -17.83 3.46
C ALA A 21 -6.60 -18.17 4.83
N LYS A 22 -6.55 -19.45 5.25
CA LYS A 22 -7.02 -19.88 6.57
C LYS A 22 -6.22 -19.24 7.72
N ASN A 23 -4.90 -19.11 7.57
CA ASN A 23 -4.06 -18.46 8.58
C ASN A 23 -4.42 -16.97 8.78
N ILE A 24 -4.91 -16.31 7.73
CA ILE A 24 -5.36 -14.91 7.76
C ILE A 24 -6.85 -14.82 8.18
N GLY A 25 -7.52 -15.96 8.41
CA GLY A 25 -8.91 -16.00 8.87
C GLY A 25 -9.96 -15.81 7.77
N VAL A 26 -9.59 -16.00 6.49
CA VAL A 26 -10.49 -15.81 5.34
C VAL A 26 -10.58 -17.04 4.45
N PRO A 27 -11.74 -17.34 3.85
CA PRO A 27 -11.85 -18.36 2.82
C PRO A 27 -11.04 -18.01 1.57
N LEU A 28 -10.47 -19.02 0.89
CA LEU A 28 -9.73 -18.82 -0.36
C LEU A 28 -10.59 -18.15 -1.46
N SER A 29 -11.88 -18.45 -1.51
CA SER A 29 -12.83 -17.81 -2.44
C SER A 29 -12.93 -16.30 -2.22
N THR A 30 -12.89 -15.83 -0.97
CA THR A 30 -12.91 -14.41 -0.63
C THR A 30 -11.68 -13.71 -1.19
N VAL A 31 -10.51 -14.33 -1.05
CA VAL A 31 -9.24 -13.81 -1.57
C VAL A 31 -9.30 -13.68 -3.09
N ILE A 32 -9.72 -14.73 -3.80
CA ILE A 32 -9.85 -14.72 -5.28
C ILE A 32 -10.84 -13.65 -5.73
N ASN A 33 -12.01 -13.56 -5.10
CA ASN A 33 -13.00 -12.53 -5.44
C ASN A 33 -12.48 -11.11 -5.17
N SER A 34 -11.67 -10.91 -4.14
CA SER A 34 -11.04 -9.62 -3.87
C SER A 34 -10.06 -9.23 -4.97
N PHE A 35 -9.23 -10.16 -5.44
CA PHE A 35 -8.32 -9.94 -6.57
C PHE A 35 -9.09 -9.62 -7.86
N LEU A 36 -10.18 -10.34 -8.15
CA LEU A 36 -11.02 -10.04 -9.32
C LEU A 36 -11.64 -8.64 -9.22
N LYS A 37 -12.14 -8.25 -8.04
CA LYS A 37 -12.66 -6.89 -7.82
C LYS A 37 -11.57 -5.84 -7.99
N GLN A 38 -10.34 -6.14 -7.56
CA GLN A 38 -9.22 -5.23 -7.74
C GLN A 38 -8.86 -5.09 -9.22
N PHE A 39 -8.74 -6.20 -9.95
CA PHE A 39 -8.50 -6.20 -11.38
C PHE A 39 -9.55 -5.38 -12.14
N VAL A 40 -10.83 -5.47 -11.77
CA VAL A 40 -11.90 -4.66 -12.38
C VAL A 40 -11.78 -3.17 -12.03
N ARG A 41 -11.33 -2.82 -10.81
CA ARG A 41 -11.18 -1.41 -10.40
C ARG A 41 -9.98 -0.75 -11.05
N ASP A 42 -8.88 -1.49 -11.13
CA ASP A 42 -7.59 -0.96 -11.55
C ASP A 42 -7.52 -0.97 -13.10
N GLU A 43 -8.33 -1.82 -13.77
CA GLU A 43 -8.33 -2.05 -15.22
C GLU A 43 -6.95 -2.43 -15.80
N GLU A 44 -6.04 -2.83 -14.91
CA GLU A 44 -4.68 -3.20 -15.25
C GLU A 44 -4.25 -4.46 -14.49
N VAL A 45 -3.24 -5.14 -15.03
CA VAL A 45 -2.54 -6.21 -14.34
C VAL A 45 -1.04 -5.95 -14.43
N THR A 46 -0.39 -5.76 -13.28
CA THR A 46 1.04 -5.44 -13.25
C THR A 46 1.87 -6.72 -13.17
N PHE A 47 2.61 -7.01 -14.23
CA PHE A 47 3.67 -8.02 -14.22
C PHE A 47 5.02 -7.30 -14.18
N SER A 48 5.71 -7.36 -13.03
CA SER A 48 7.02 -6.74 -12.87
C SER A 48 8.05 -7.77 -12.45
N ALA A 49 9.12 -7.90 -13.24
CA ALA A 49 10.36 -8.55 -12.83
C ALA A 49 11.35 -7.54 -12.20
N LYS A 50 10.92 -6.28 -12.01
CA LYS A 50 11.79 -5.22 -11.48
C LYS A 50 11.86 -5.35 -9.96
N ASP A 51 13.07 -5.55 -9.44
CA ASP A 51 13.39 -5.20 -8.06
C ASP A 51 13.30 -3.68 -7.93
N TYR A 52 12.33 -3.20 -7.14
CA TYR A 52 12.21 -1.79 -6.84
C TYR A 52 13.38 -1.37 -5.96
N LYS A 53 14.42 -0.79 -6.58
CA LYS A 53 15.49 -0.08 -5.88
C LYS A 53 15.03 1.35 -5.62
N ILE A 54 15.20 1.79 -4.39
CA ILE A 54 14.98 3.19 -4.00
C ILE A 54 15.83 4.09 -4.91
N THR A 55 15.25 5.17 -5.42
CA THR A 55 16.01 6.17 -6.17
C THR A 55 16.87 6.98 -5.19
N PRO A 56 18.04 7.51 -5.59
CA PRO A 56 18.88 8.32 -4.68
C PRO A 56 18.11 9.48 -4.02
N TYR A 57 17.20 10.12 -4.75
CA TYR A 57 16.32 11.17 -4.21
C TYR A 57 15.39 10.66 -3.10
N LEU A 58 14.78 9.49 -3.28
CA LEU A 58 13.91 8.90 -2.27
C LEU A 58 14.73 8.42 -1.06
N GLU A 59 15.96 7.97 -1.26
CA GLU A 59 16.87 7.59 -0.17
C GLU A 59 17.20 8.80 0.72
N GLU A 60 17.57 9.92 0.10
CA GLU A 60 17.84 11.18 0.81
C GLU A 60 16.62 11.65 1.62
N LEU A 61 15.44 11.66 1.00
CA LEU A 61 14.19 12.07 1.66
C LEU A 61 13.83 11.17 2.85
N VAL A 62 14.05 9.86 2.73
CA VAL A 62 13.82 8.90 3.82
C VAL A 62 14.81 9.12 4.96
N GLU A 63 16.08 9.40 4.67
CA GLU A 63 17.09 9.69 5.69
C GLU A 63 16.82 11.00 6.42
N GLU A 64 16.38 12.05 5.70
CA GLU A 64 15.93 13.30 6.31
C GLU A 64 14.77 13.05 7.28
N ALA A 65 13.72 12.34 6.83
CA ALA A 65 12.56 12.01 7.66
C ALA A 65 12.94 11.19 8.91
N ARG A 66 13.92 10.29 8.80
CA ARG A 66 14.45 9.51 9.94
C ARG A 66 15.14 10.40 10.97
N LYS A 67 16.00 11.32 10.53
CA LYS A 67 16.70 12.28 11.41
C LYS A 67 15.72 13.22 12.11
N GLU A 68 14.71 13.71 11.39
CA GLU A 68 13.67 14.53 12.00
C GLU A 68 12.93 13.78 13.11
N ARG A 69 12.57 12.52 12.87
CA ARG A 69 11.84 11.69 13.83
C ARG A 69 12.64 11.43 15.11
N THR A 70 13.95 11.24 15.01
CA THR A 70 14.81 11.01 16.19
C THR A 70 15.08 12.29 16.98
N ASN A 71 15.16 13.43 16.30
CA ASN A 71 15.55 14.70 16.93
C ASN A 71 14.37 15.53 17.45
N LYS A 72 13.13 15.28 16.98
CA LYS A 72 11.93 16.01 17.41
C LYS A 72 11.41 15.53 18.78
N LYS A 73 11.08 16.48 19.66
CA LYS A 73 10.44 16.20 20.95
C LYS A 73 8.95 15.90 20.73
N LYS A 74 8.30 15.25 21.71
CA LYS A 74 6.85 14.96 21.64
C LYS A 74 5.97 16.21 21.43
N SER A 75 6.46 17.38 21.84
CA SER A 75 5.82 18.70 21.64
C SER A 75 5.75 19.14 20.18
N ASP A 76 6.60 18.59 19.33
CA ASP A 76 6.79 19.05 17.94
C ASP A 76 5.88 18.27 16.97
N TYR A 77 5.11 17.30 17.48
CA TYR A 77 4.11 16.57 16.70
C TYR A 77 2.77 17.28 16.74
N PHE A 78 2.03 17.16 15.64
CA PHE A 78 0.65 17.61 15.58
C PHE A 78 -0.22 16.77 16.53
N SER A 79 -0.82 17.44 17.51
CA SER A 79 -1.76 16.81 18.46
C SER A 79 -3.16 16.61 17.88
N ALA A 80 -3.48 17.25 16.74
CA ALA A 80 -4.77 17.14 16.07
C ALA A 80 -4.63 17.12 14.54
N ALA A 81 -5.46 16.31 13.88
CA ALA A 81 -5.48 16.16 12.42
C ALA A 81 -5.74 17.48 11.69
N LYS A 82 -6.57 18.37 12.27
CA LYS A 82 -6.88 19.69 11.68
C LYS A 82 -5.64 20.57 11.57
N SER A 83 -4.78 20.55 12.58
CA SER A 83 -3.53 21.30 12.63
C SER A 83 -2.57 20.83 11.54
N PHE A 84 -2.42 19.51 11.39
CA PHE A 84 -1.60 18.90 10.35
C PHE A 84 -2.09 19.25 8.94
N ILE A 85 -3.40 19.12 8.70
CA ILE A 85 -3.99 19.44 7.38
C ILE A 85 -3.81 20.92 7.03
N SER A 86 -3.92 21.82 8.01
CA SER A 86 -3.69 23.26 7.79
C SER A 86 -2.24 23.54 7.39
N ASP A 87 -1.28 22.85 8.01
CA ASP A 87 0.14 23.03 7.72
C ASP A 87 0.52 22.51 6.33
N ILE A 88 0.01 21.35 5.92
CA ILE A 88 0.17 20.83 4.55
C ILE A 88 -0.37 21.82 3.51
N LYS A 89 -1.53 22.43 3.79
CA LYS A 89 -2.12 23.42 2.87
C LYS A 89 -1.26 24.68 2.77
N ARG A 90 -0.68 25.13 3.87
CA ARG A 90 0.22 26.30 3.90
C ARG A 90 1.50 26.06 3.11
N GLY A 91 2.13 24.89 3.26
CA GLY A 91 3.35 24.54 2.53
C GLY A 91 3.17 24.39 1.01
N LYS A 92 1.94 24.15 0.52
CA LYS A 92 1.64 24.18 -0.92
C LYS A 92 1.62 25.59 -1.48
N CYS A 93 1.09 26.57 -0.73
CA CYS A 93 1.04 27.97 -1.19
C CYS A 93 2.43 28.62 -1.31
N GLU A 94 3.41 28.23 -0.50
CA GLU A 94 4.77 28.78 -0.57
C GLU A 94 5.59 28.24 -1.76
N ASN A 95 5.26 27.03 -2.25
CA ASN A 95 5.92 26.41 -3.39
C ASN A 95 5.28 26.76 -4.75
N GLU A 96 4.05 27.29 -4.76
CA GLU A 96 3.38 27.82 -5.97
C GLU A 96 3.71 29.29 -6.25
N ALA A 97 4.42 29.97 -5.33
CA ALA A 97 4.85 31.36 -5.46
C ALA A 97 6.32 31.52 -5.92
N LYS A 98 6.97 30.43 -6.35
CA LYS A 98 8.32 30.41 -6.91
C LYS A 98 8.31 29.89 -8.34
#